data_AF-A0A8H3GAG3-F1
#
_entry.id   AF-A0A8H3GAG3-F1
#
_cell.length_a   1.000
_cell.length_b   1.000
_cell.length_c   1.000
_cell.angle_alpha   90.00
_cell.angle_beta   90.00
_cell.angle_gamma   90.00
#
_symmetry.space_group_name_H-M   'P 1'
#
loop_
_entity.id
_entity.type
_entity.pdbx_description
1 polymer ?
#
loop_
_entity_poly.entity_id
_entity_poly.type
_entity_poly.pdbx_seq_one_letter_code
_entity_poly.pdbx_strand_id
1 'polypeptide(L)'
;MTGDSYAPISKEFRMAAPLPTSWTISRWIQARTRMRPRQFFVTVIMLIHLLFLVTFLHRRDWRLFAYPEEASWASDATNFDSIFIREAELPQHNLSAPYPEGKKGRYLRFSNQVWGSGWNNLLQERLMNTILAYETDRAPVFSPFEAWAHPPRDDTTTGGQRTVLVIPYNALLSGPTSGMSWGPGDHHPRAVSQNYWEVVCPTWERRIVDADEVMKVVGRESDGIRMLTEWANLIQNMQERCVEIKGTQTFDVFLFGSSRVLSLWDTFKSHPTVRFLEDSEVVKNAVSKNMAKLQPVSGAQRPFFPKSTGLIEGLLGIHIRRGDFRGDSNDNGHCLHLAKWASTYSGWNQLPQLHDKHVDPPRDGVEWGHYTPTIKDYYFKHCLPTPEQVASRIREIREETHARISHIFIATDAEEEFLTELRRVLAIDGWGPEKISTSKDLELNWQATSVNNVVDMSILARAEVFIGNGWSSMTSNVVMRRLTTGRSPENTRLW
;
A
#
# COMPACT_ATOMS: atom_id res chain seq x y z
N MET A 1 -6.48 -16.59 53.83
CA MET A 1 -7.47 -17.01 54.84
C MET A 1 -6.73 -17.99 55.73
N THR A 2 -6.33 -17.71 56.97
CA THR A 2 -6.94 -17.06 58.15
C THR A 2 -5.80 -16.34 58.93
N GLY A 3 -5.92 -15.16 59.56
CA GLY A 3 -6.79 -14.79 60.70
C GLY A 3 -6.41 -15.65 61.92
N ASP A 4 -5.93 -15.18 63.09
CA ASP A 4 -6.09 -13.90 63.76
C ASP A 4 -5.04 -13.65 64.87
N SER A 5 -4.92 -12.37 65.21
CA SER A 5 -4.44 -11.66 66.42
C SER A 5 -4.12 -12.42 67.71
N TYR A 6 -3.11 -11.94 68.46
CA TYR A 6 -3.27 -11.38 69.82
C TYR A 6 -1.97 -10.68 70.30
N ALA A 7 -2.07 -9.38 70.60
CA ALA A 7 -1.21 -8.64 71.56
C ALA A 7 -1.77 -8.89 72.99
N PRO A 8 -1.16 -8.50 74.15
CA PRO A 8 -0.50 -7.20 74.42
C PRO A 8 0.62 -7.20 75.52
N ILE A 9 1.00 -5.97 75.94
CA ILE A 9 1.49 -5.53 77.27
C ILE A 9 2.96 -5.05 77.36
N SER A 10 3.06 -3.72 77.20
CA SER A 10 3.82 -2.69 77.95
C SER A 10 5.14 -3.02 78.67
N LYS A 11 6.14 -2.16 78.45
CA LYS A 11 6.83 -1.45 79.53
C LYS A 11 7.34 -0.08 79.08
N GLU A 12 7.10 0.89 79.96
CA GLU A 12 7.43 2.30 79.85
C GLU A 12 8.94 2.54 79.77
N PHE A 13 9.35 3.50 78.94
CA PHE A 13 10.59 4.25 79.17
C PHE A 13 10.30 5.73 79.05
N ARG A 14 10.34 6.42 80.18
CA ARG A 14 10.28 7.87 80.31
C ARG A 14 11.59 8.46 79.79
N MET A 15 11.53 9.37 78.82
CA MET A 15 12.62 10.32 78.57
C MET A 15 12.13 11.72 78.94
N ALA A 16 12.81 12.30 79.92
CA ALA A 16 12.54 13.63 80.45
C ALA A 16 13.48 14.66 79.82
N ALA A 17 12.85 15.79 79.47
CA ALA A 17 13.34 17.15 79.36
C ALA A 17 14.34 17.56 78.25
N PRO A 18 14.16 18.76 77.68
CA PRO A 18 14.75 19.17 76.41
C PRO A 18 16.06 19.97 76.61
N LEU A 19 17.03 19.76 75.73
CA LEU A 19 18.18 20.65 75.61
C LEU A 19 17.87 21.79 74.62
N PRO A 20 18.15 23.05 74.98
CA PRO A 20 17.92 24.21 74.13
C PRO A 20 19.16 24.48 73.29
N THR A 21 19.05 24.42 71.97
CA THR A 21 20.02 25.07 71.07
C THR A 21 19.28 25.66 69.88
N SER A 22 19.20 26.98 69.94
CA SER A 22 18.78 27.90 68.90
C SER A 22 19.57 27.70 67.61
N TRP A 23 18.94 27.18 66.55
CA TRP A 23 19.29 27.54 65.17
C TRP A 23 18.01 27.69 64.36
N THR A 24 17.62 28.94 64.19
CA THR A 24 16.49 29.42 63.39
C THR A 24 16.61 28.99 61.93
N ILE A 25 15.93 27.92 61.53
CA ILE A 25 15.63 27.62 60.12
C ILE A 25 14.28 28.27 59.78
N SER A 26 14.27 29.61 59.72
CA SER A 26 13.08 30.41 59.39
C SER A 26 13.43 31.65 58.55
N ARG A 27 14.48 31.58 57.72
CA ARG A 27 14.92 32.76 56.95
C ARG A 27 15.36 32.54 55.50
N TRP A 28 15.02 31.42 54.86
CA TRP A 28 15.45 31.16 53.47
C TRP A 28 14.36 30.94 52.41
N ILE A 29 13.06 31.12 52.72
CA ILE A 29 11.97 30.95 51.73
C ILE A 29 11.24 32.27 51.37
N GLN A 30 11.82 33.44 51.63
CA GLN A 30 11.25 34.71 51.15
C GLN A 30 12.27 35.65 50.50
N ALA A 31 13.18 35.12 49.70
CA ALA A 31 13.85 35.92 48.67
C ALA A 31 12.92 36.04 47.46
N ARG A 32 12.02 37.04 47.49
CA ARG A 32 11.30 37.51 46.29
C ARG A 32 12.33 37.92 45.25
N THR A 33 12.68 37.02 44.34
CA THR A 33 13.33 37.38 43.07
C THR A 33 12.29 38.08 42.19
N ARG A 34 11.98 39.33 42.53
CA ARG A 34 11.39 40.25 41.55
C ARG A 34 12.44 40.42 40.47
N MET A 35 12.36 39.60 39.42
CA MET A 35 13.07 39.85 38.17
C MET A 35 12.77 41.30 37.82
N ARG A 36 13.83 42.10 37.70
CA ARG A 36 13.67 43.49 37.27
C ARG A 36 12.98 43.45 35.89
N PRO A 37 12.11 44.41 35.55
CA PRO A 37 11.39 44.40 34.27
C PRO A 37 12.29 44.15 33.05
N ARG A 38 13.53 44.66 33.09
CA ARG A 38 14.58 44.39 32.10
C ARG A 38 15.01 42.92 32.01
N GLN A 39 15.19 42.23 33.14
CA GLN A 39 15.58 40.82 33.17
C GLN A 39 14.46 39.94 32.63
N PHE A 40 13.20 40.24 33.00
CA PHE A 40 12.04 39.55 32.45
C PHE A 40 11.96 39.73 30.92
N PHE A 41 12.14 40.95 30.42
CA PHE A 41 12.16 41.22 28.98
C PHE A 41 13.27 40.46 28.24
N VAL A 42 14.49 40.43 28.78
CA VAL A 42 15.61 39.70 28.17
C VAL A 42 15.36 38.20 28.15
N THR A 43 14.83 37.62 29.23
CA THR A 43 14.49 36.19 29.29
C THR A 43 13.39 35.83 28.29
N VAL A 44 12.36 36.66 28.16
CA VAL A 44 11.28 36.45 27.17
C VAL A 44 11.84 36.53 25.75
N ILE A 45 12.69 37.50 25.44
CA ILE A 45 13.33 37.63 24.11
C ILE A 45 14.20 36.41 23.81
N MET A 46 15.00 35.92 24.76
CA MET A 46 15.82 34.73 24.58
C MET A 46 14.98 33.46 24.35
N LEU A 47 13.86 33.31 25.07
CA LEU A 47 12.93 32.19 24.85
C LEU A 47 12.25 32.27 23.48
N ILE A 48 11.88 33.47 23.02
CA ILE A 48 11.32 33.68 21.67
C ILE A 48 12.37 33.32 20.61
N HIS A 49 13.62 33.75 20.77
CA HIS A 49 14.69 33.39 19.83
C HIS A 49 15.03 31.90 19.84
N LEU A 50 15.04 31.25 21.01
CA LEU A 50 15.24 29.81 21.10
C LEU A 50 14.08 29.05 20.43
N LEU A 51 12.83 29.45 20.68
CA LEU A 51 11.65 28.87 20.02
C LEU A 51 11.74 29.07 18.50
N PHE A 52 12.11 30.27 18.05
CA PHE A 52 12.27 30.58 16.64
C PHE A 52 13.39 29.74 16.01
N LEU A 53 14.54 29.60 16.67
CA LEU A 53 15.65 28.77 16.22
C LEU A 53 15.26 27.29 16.14
N VAL A 54 14.58 26.75 17.16
CA VAL A 54 14.09 25.37 17.16
C VAL A 54 13.07 25.17 16.04
N THR A 55 12.09 26.07 15.88
CA THR A 55 11.14 25.98 14.75
C THR A 55 11.79 26.18 13.39
N PHE A 56 12.85 26.99 13.29
CA PHE A 56 13.59 27.23 12.05
C PHE A 56 14.44 26.02 11.67
N LEU A 57 15.18 25.44 12.61
CA LEU A 57 15.96 24.22 12.40
C LEU A 57 15.04 23.02 12.11
N HIS A 58 13.94 22.90 12.86
CA HIS A 58 12.92 21.88 12.57
C HIS A 58 12.34 22.11 11.16
N ARG A 59 11.82 23.30 10.83
CA ARG A 59 11.31 23.59 9.48
C ARG A 59 12.34 23.39 8.37
N ARG A 60 13.62 23.61 8.62
CA ARG A 60 14.67 23.47 7.61
C ARG A 60 14.97 22.00 7.30
N ASP A 61 14.94 21.12 8.31
CA ASP A 61 14.98 19.67 8.09
C ASP A 61 13.75 19.20 7.29
N TRP A 62 12.56 19.70 7.63
CA TRP A 62 11.36 19.38 6.85
C TRP A 62 11.45 19.87 5.40
N ARG A 63 12.12 20.99 5.09
CA ARG A 63 12.25 21.46 3.69
C ARG A 63 13.24 20.67 2.83
N LEU A 64 14.22 19.99 3.44
CA LEU A 64 15.12 19.08 2.72
C LEU A 64 14.47 17.72 2.43
N PHE A 65 13.39 17.38 3.16
CA PHE A 65 12.59 16.16 2.96
C PHE A 65 11.20 16.41 2.37
N ALA A 66 10.75 17.66 2.32
CA ALA A 66 9.50 18.05 1.68
C ALA A 66 9.68 17.90 0.17
N TYR A 67 9.18 16.79 -0.35
CA TYR A 67 8.63 16.74 -1.70
C TYR A 67 7.88 18.05 -1.95
N PRO A 68 8.05 18.74 -3.10
CA PRO A 68 7.29 19.95 -3.38
C PRO A 68 5.81 19.65 -3.17
N GLU A 69 5.26 20.30 -2.13
CA GLU A 69 4.02 19.91 -1.44
C GLU A 69 2.77 20.29 -2.23
N GLU A 70 2.92 20.97 -3.36
CA GLU A 70 1.84 21.24 -4.30
C GLU A 70 2.39 21.14 -5.71
N ALA A 71 2.44 19.93 -6.26
CA ALA A 71 2.40 19.81 -7.71
C ALA A 71 0.98 20.25 -8.12
N SER A 72 0.84 21.46 -8.64
CA SER A 72 -0.36 21.87 -9.35
C SER A 72 -0.47 20.99 -10.58
N TRP A 73 -1.10 19.83 -10.45
CA TRP A 73 -1.40 18.96 -11.57
C TRP A 73 -2.24 19.78 -12.52
N ALA A 74 -1.66 20.11 -13.68
CA ALA A 74 -2.37 20.82 -14.71
C ALA A 74 -3.60 19.97 -15.03
N SER A 75 -4.80 20.49 -14.81
CA SER A 75 -6.04 19.75 -15.03
C SER A 75 -6.20 19.30 -16.50
N ASP A 76 -5.39 19.89 -17.38
CA ASP A 76 -5.26 19.69 -18.82
C ASP A 76 -3.99 18.90 -19.23
N ALA A 77 -3.21 18.35 -18.30
CA ALA A 77 -2.02 17.58 -18.66
C ALA A 77 -2.38 16.39 -19.56
N THR A 78 -1.81 16.34 -20.78
CA THR A 78 -2.08 15.32 -21.79
C THR A 78 -0.98 14.25 -21.91
N ASN A 79 0.06 14.34 -21.08
CA ASN A 79 1.18 13.40 -21.05
C ASN A 79 1.74 13.23 -19.62
N PHE A 80 2.87 12.56 -19.48
CA PHE A 80 3.54 12.31 -18.19
C PHE A 80 4.91 12.98 -18.03
N ASP A 81 5.28 13.90 -18.92
CA ASP A 81 6.64 14.43 -19.02
C ASP A 81 7.11 15.09 -17.72
N SER A 82 6.23 15.87 -17.08
CA SER A 82 6.54 16.53 -15.81
C SER A 82 6.89 15.55 -14.68
N ILE A 83 6.29 14.35 -14.69
CA ILE A 83 6.60 13.30 -13.71
C ILE A 83 7.94 12.64 -14.03
N PHE A 84 8.22 12.37 -15.30
CA PHE A 84 9.53 11.84 -15.72
C PHE A 84 10.68 12.80 -15.40
N ILE A 85 10.47 14.11 -15.60
CA ILE A 85 11.45 15.13 -15.22
C ILE A 85 11.69 15.08 -13.70
N ARG A 86 10.62 15.02 -12.90
CA ARG A 86 10.74 14.91 -11.44
C ARG A 86 11.46 13.64 -11.00
N GLU A 87 11.18 12.51 -11.63
CA GLU A 87 11.90 11.25 -11.38
C GLU A 87 13.39 11.39 -11.71
N ALA A 88 13.74 12.06 -12.81
CA ALA A 88 15.14 12.31 -13.18
C ALA A 88 15.86 13.21 -12.17
N GLU A 89 15.15 14.15 -11.55
CA GLU A 89 15.68 15.15 -10.61
C GLU A 89 15.66 14.71 -9.13
N LEU A 90 15.37 13.44 -8.83
CA LEU A 90 15.38 12.95 -7.44
C LEU A 90 16.75 13.21 -6.77
N PRO A 91 16.80 13.61 -5.48
CA PRO A 91 18.05 14.03 -4.84
C PRO A 91 19.18 12.98 -4.87
N GLN A 92 18.83 11.70 -4.82
CA GLN A 92 19.75 10.56 -4.90
C GLN A 92 20.31 10.32 -6.32
N HIS A 93 19.79 11.00 -7.35
CA HIS A 93 20.31 10.98 -8.71
C HIS A 93 21.47 11.96 -8.94
N ASN A 94 22.04 12.49 -7.87
CA ASN A 94 23.28 13.23 -7.93
C ASN A 94 24.48 12.27 -7.86
N LEU A 95 25.28 12.17 -8.92
CA LEU A 95 26.48 11.33 -8.97
C LEU A 95 27.50 11.68 -7.87
N SER A 96 27.50 12.92 -7.39
CA SER A 96 28.36 13.39 -6.30
C SER A 96 27.75 13.23 -4.91
N ALA A 97 26.56 12.63 -4.79
CA ALA A 97 25.97 12.30 -3.49
C ALA A 97 26.91 11.39 -2.67
N PRO A 98 26.98 11.56 -1.35
CA PRO A 98 27.77 10.70 -0.48
C PRO A 98 27.22 9.28 -0.44
N TYR A 99 28.08 8.32 -0.06
CA TYR A 99 27.64 6.97 0.27
C TYR A 99 26.53 7.02 1.35
N PRO A 100 25.44 6.23 1.22
CA PRO A 100 25.28 5.07 0.34
C PRO A 100 24.69 5.36 -1.05
N GLU A 101 24.61 6.62 -1.45
CA GLU A 101 24.07 7.06 -2.74
C GLU A 101 25.19 7.50 -3.71
N GLY A 102 24.81 8.07 -4.84
CA GLY A 102 25.73 8.61 -5.84
C GLY A 102 26.61 7.55 -6.51
N LYS A 103 27.72 7.98 -7.12
CA LYS A 103 28.61 7.10 -7.89
C LYS A 103 29.18 5.92 -7.09
N LYS A 104 29.26 6.04 -5.76
CA LYS A 104 29.77 4.99 -4.87
C LYS A 104 28.68 4.15 -4.21
N GLY A 105 27.41 4.44 -4.44
CA GLY A 105 26.29 3.70 -3.89
C GLY A 105 26.13 2.30 -4.48
N ARG A 106 25.53 1.37 -3.73
CA ARG A 106 25.23 0.00 -4.20
C ARG A 106 23.80 -0.06 -4.71
N TYR A 107 23.58 -0.82 -5.77
CA TYR A 107 22.33 -0.83 -6.53
C TYR A 107 21.92 -2.26 -6.87
N LEU A 108 20.61 -2.50 -6.94
CA LEU A 108 20.02 -3.76 -7.34
C LEU A 108 18.92 -3.54 -8.39
N ARG A 109 19.13 -4.09 -9.58
CA ARG A 109 18.17 -4.04 -10.69
C ARG A 109 17.56 -5.41 -10.94
N PHE A 110 16.26 -5.42 -11.20
CA PHE A 110 15.50 -6.59 -11.62
C PHE A 110 15.08 -6.41 -13.07
N SER A 111 15.75 -7.10 -14.00
CA SER A 111 15.43 -7.10 -15.43
C SER A 111 14.58 -8.31 -15.85
N ASN A 112 14.10 -9.07 -14.87
CA ASN A 112 13.33 -10.30 -14.96
C ASN A 112 11.87 -10.14 -14.48
N GLN A 113 11.40 -8.91 -14.31
CA GLN A 113 10.03 -8.64 -13.84
C GLN A 113 8.98 -9.09 -14.86
N VAL A 114 7.77 -9.43 -14.38
CA VAL A 114 6.67 -9.78 -15.30
C VAL A 114 6.38 -8.63 -16.26
N TRP A 115 6.23 -8.97 -17.53
CA TRP A 115 5.86 -8.06 -18.61
C TRP A 115 4.51 -8.49 -19.21
N GLY A 116 3.84 -7.59 -19.93
CA GLY A 116 2.57 -7.89 -20.60
C GLY A 116 1.37 -8.12 -19.66
N SER A 117 1.56 -8.02 -18.35
CA SER A 117 0.51 -8.17 -17.32
C SER A 117 -0.01 -6.83 -16.82
N GLY A 118 -1.18 -6.86 -16.18
CA GLY A 118 -1.74 -5.68 -15.52
C GLY A 118 -0.91 -5.23 -14.30
N TRP A 119 -0.95 -3.94 -14.00
CA TRP A 119 -0.22 -3.29 -12.90
C TRP A 119 -0.31 -4.05 -11.56
N ASN A 120 -1.47 -4.64 -11.26
CA ASN A 120 -1.70 -5.29 -9.97
C ASN A 120 -0.81 -6.49 -9.70
N ASN A 121 -0.44 -7.26 -10.74
CA ASN A 121 0.53 -8.36 -10.61
C ASN A 121 1.94 -7.79 -10.41
N LEU A 122 2.29 -6.73 -11.17
CA LEU A 122 3.59 -6.08 -11.06
C LEU A 122 3.80 -5.41 -9.70
N LEU A 123 2.76 -4.82 -9.10
CA LEU A 123 2.87 -4.15 -7.80
C LEU A 123 3.36 -5.11 -6.72
N GLN A 124 2.81 -6.32 -6.67
CA GLN A 124 3.19 -7.33 -5.68
C GLN A 124 4.67 -7.71 -5.82
N GLU A 125 5.09 -8.02 -7.04
CA GLU A 125 6.50 -8.33 -7.33
C GLU A 125 7.43 -7.15 -7.05
N ARG A 126 7.06 -5.92 -7.46
CA ARG A 126 7.89 -4.72 -7.26
C ARG A 126 8.08 -4.39 -5.79
N LEU A 127 7.07 -4.58 -4.94
CA LEU A 127 7.21 -4.40 -3.50
C LEU A 127 8.17 -5.44 -2.91
N MET A 128 8.07 -6.71 -3.31
CA MET A 128 9.00 -7.76 -2.85
C MET A 128 10.44 -7.54 -3.34
N ASN A 129 10.62 -7.13 -4.59
CA ASN A 129 11.91 -6.75 -5.15
C ASN A 129 12.54 -5.55 -4.41
N THR A 130 11.71 -4.59 -4.03
CA THR A 130 12.14 -3.43 -3.22
C THR A 130 12.57 -3.87 -1.81
N ILE A 131 11.83 -4.79 -1.18
CA ILE A 131 12.20 -5.39 0.10
C ILE A 131 13.54 -6.11 -0.02
N LEU A 132 13.73 -6.97 -1.03
CA LEU A 132 15.00 -7.66 -1.24
C LEU A 132 16.19 -6.70 -1.44
N ALA A 133 16.00 -5.61 -2.18
CA ALA A 133 17.04 -4.60 -2.34
C ALA A 133 17.38 -3.91 -1.00
N TYR A 134 16.35 -3.57 -0.22
CA TYR A 134 16.49 -2.98 1.11
C TYR A 134 17.26 -3.92 2.05
N GLU A 135 16.84 -5.18 2.16
CA GLU A 135 17.46 -6.21 3.01
C GLU A 135 18.92 -6.53 2.61
N THR A 136 19.38 -6.02 1.48
CA THR A 136 20.75 -6.24 0.97
C THR A 136 21.59 -4.96 0.87
N ASP A 137 21.16 -3.89 1.56
CA ASP A 137 21.83 -2.57 1.56
C ASP A 137 22.08 -2.01 0.15
N ARG A 138 21.10 -2.17 -0.74
CA ARG A 138 21.17 -1.77 -2.15
C ARG A 138 20.00 -0.89 -2.52
N ALA A 139 20.26 0.17 -3.27
CA ALA A 139 19.22 1.01 -3.83
C ALA A 139 18.41 0.19 -4.85
N PRO A 140 17.09 0.01 -4.63
CA PRO A 140 16.24 -0.61 -5.62
C PRO A 140 16.17 0.25 -6.87
N VAL A 141 16.26 -0.38 -8.04
CA VAL A 141 16.06 0.31 -9.32
C VAL A 141 14.61 0.15 -9.75
N PHE A 142 13.88 1.26 -9.83
CA PHE A 142 12.51 1.26 -10.33
C PHE A 142 12.46 1.68 -11.80
N SER A 143 11.50 1.10 -12.52
CA SER A 143 11.27 1.33 -13.94
C SER A 143 9.85 1.85 -14.16
N PRO A 144 9.60 2.58 -15.25
CA PRO A 144 8.23 2.90 -15.64
C PRO A 144 7.40 1.63 -15.83
N PHE A 145 6.08 1.79 -15.85
CA PHE A 145 5.15 0.73 -16.21
C PHE A 145 4.76 0.85 -17.68
N GLU A 146 5.03 -0.20 -18.44
CA GLU A 146 4.58 -0.31 -19.82
C GLU A 146 3.19 -0.94 -19.85
N ALA A 147 2.18 -0.13 -20.18
CA ALA A 147 0.77 -0.47 -20.08
C ALA A 147 0.26 -1.38 -21.23
N TRP A 148 0.95 -2.48 -21.50
CA TRP A 148 0.60 -3.42 -22.59
C TRP A 148 -0.82 -3.99 -22.49
N ALA A 149 -1.30 -4.22 -21.26
CA ALA A 149 -2.62 -4.77 -20.96
C ALA A 149 -3.68 -3.69 -20.62
N HIS A 150 -3.39 -2.41 -20.83
CA HIS A 150 -4.42 -1.37 -20.68
C HIS A 150 -5.45 -1.47 -21.81
N PRO A 151 -6.72 -1.09 -21.53
CA PRO A 151 -7.72 -0.92 -22.59
C PRO A 151 -7.14 -0.04 -23.69
N PRO A 152 -7.38 -0.37 -24.97
CA PRO A 152 -6.91 0.47 -26.06
C PRO A 152 -7.48 1.87 -25.84
N ARG A 153 -6.58 2.83 -25.60
CA ARG A 153 -6.83 4.21 -26.05
C ARG A 153 -6.69 4.19 -27.57
N ASP A 154 -6.98 5.29 -28.26
CA ASP A 154 -6.57 5.45 -29.65
C ASP A 154 -5.02 5.45 -29.70
N ASP A 155 -4.45 4.26 -29.60
CA ASP A 155 -3.04 3.97 -29.43
C ASP A 155 -2.43 3.50 -30.75
N THR A 156 -3.22 3.47 -31.82
CA THR A 156 -2.74 3.23 -33.18
C THR A 156 -2.24 4.53 -33.79
N THR A 157 -0.97 4.54 -34.18
CA THR A 157 -0.44 5.59 -35.05
C THR A 157 -1.22 5.61 -36.38
N THR A 158 -1.07 6.68 -37.16
CA THR A 158 -1.64 6.76 -38.53
C THR A 158 -1.19 5.60 -39.44
N GLY A 159 -0.10 4.90 -39.09
CA GLY A 159 0.40 3.69 -39.75
C GLY A 159 -0.05 2.36 -39.13
N GLY A 160 -0.99 2.37 -38.17
CA GLY A 160 -1.54 1.17 -37.54
C GLY A 160 -0.66 0.52 -36.46
N GLN A 161 0.47 1.14 -36.08
CA GLN A 161 1.31 0.63 -34.99
C GLN A 161 0.76 1.05 -33.64
N ARG A 162 0.61 0.09 -32.73
CA ARG A 162 0.22 0.34 -31.34
C ARG A 162 1.37 1.04 -30.58
N THR A 163 1.07 2.16 -29.94
CA THR A 163 1.98 2.90 -29.07
C THR A 163 1.66 2.52 -27.63
N VAL A 164 2.57 1.79 -26.98
CA VAL A 164 2.39 1.41 -25.58
C VAL A 164 2.51 2.65 -24.70
N LEU A 165 1.50 2.91 -23.88
CA LEU A 165 1.57 3.98 -22.91
C LEU A 165 2.62 3.63 -21.84
N VAL A 166 3.65 4.46 -21.73
CA VAL A 166 4.69 4.33 -20.71
C VAL A 166 4.35 5.27 -19.56
N ILE A 167 4.04 4.69 -18.40
CA ILE A 167 3.60 5.41 -17.21
C ILE A 167 4.77 5.52 -16.22
N PRO A 168 5.18 6.73 -15.79
CA PRO A 168 6.21 6.88 -14.78
C PRO A 168 5.78 6.22 -13.47
N TYR A 169 6.76 5.71 -12.71
CA TYR A 169 6.48 4.96 -11.50
C TYR A 169 5.82 5.83 -10.43
N ASN A 170 6.25 7.09 -10.30
CA ASN A 170 5.68 8.09 -9.40
C ASN A 170 4.29 8.59 -9.84
N ALA A 171 3.78 8.20 -11.00
CA ALA A 171 2.37 8.39 -11.36
C ALA A 171 1.45 7.33 -10.74
N LEU A 172 1.99 6.13 -10.48
CA LEU A 172 1.24 4.98 -9.95
C LEU A 172 1.29 4.89 -8.43
N LEU A 173 2.38 5.32 -7.80
CA LEU A 173 2.50 5.28 -6.34
C LEU A 173 3.51 6.32 -5.84
N SER A 174 3.61 6.44 -4.53
CA SER A 174 4.65 7.18 -3.84
C SER A 174 5.19 6.34 -2.68
N GLY A 175 6.29 6.79 -2.08
CA GLY A 175 6.97 6.07 -1.01
C GLY A 175 8.37 5.58 -1.39
N PRO A 176 9.03 4.83 -0.51
CA PRO A 176 10.45 4.50 -0.65
C PRO A 176 10.79 3.72 -1.93
N THR A 177 9.86 2.84 -2.37
CA THR A 177 9.99 2.10 -3.63
C THR A 177 10.15 3.00 -4.86
N SER A 178 9.63 4.24 -4.78
CA SER A 178 9.70 5.29 -5.82
C SER A 178 10.66 6.43 -5.48
N GLY A 179 11.62 6.18 -4.58
CA GLY A 179 12.72 7.09 -4.30
C GLY A 179 12.46 8.09 -3.17
N MET A 180 11.43 7.91 -2.35
CA MET A 180 11.30 8.66 -1.08
C MET A 180 12.23 8.09 0.01
N SER A 181 12.36 8.82 1.13
CA SER A 181 13.08 8.35 2.31
C SER A 181 12.41 7.11 2.93
N TRP A 182 13.23 6.18 3.44
CA TRP A 182 12.81 5.02 4.23
C TRP A 182 12.33 5.36 5.64
N GLY A 183 12.39 6.64 6.03
CA GLY A 183 11.99 7.13 7.35
C GLY A 183 13.14 7.78 8.13
N PRO A 184 12.84 8.43 9.26
CA PRO A 184 13.85 9.11 10.07
C PRO A 184 14.92 8.16 10.60
N GLY A 185 16.20 8.50 10.40
CA GLY A 185 17.34 7.74 10.91
C GLY A 185 17.69 6.48 10.11
N ASP A 186 16.96 6.18 9.05
CA ASP A 186 17.29 5.08 8.17
C ASP A 186 18.49 5.42 7.26
N HIS A 187 19.41 4.47 7.11
CA HIS A 187 20.64 4.64 6.37
C HIS A 187 20.65 3.91 5.03
N HIS A 188 19.60 3.20 4.64
CA HIS A 188 19.58 2.48 3.37
C HIS A 188 19.52 3.47 2.20
N PRO A 189 20.20 3.17 1.08
CA PRO A 189 20.17 4.04 -0.09
C PRO A 189 18.76 4.08 -0.70
N ARG A 190 18.32 5.27 -1.16
CA ARG A 190 16.98 5.43 -1.75
C ARG A 190 16.90 4.79 -3.14
N ALA A 191 15.68 4.39 -3.51
CA ALA A 191 15.42 3.85 -4.84
C ALA A 191 15.77 4.85 -5.94
N VAL A 192 16.25 4.35 -7.07
CA VAL A 192 16.66 5.17 -8.22
C VAL A 192 15.93 4.75 -9.50
N SER A 193 15.77 5.69 -10.42
CA SER A 193 15.17 5.40 -11.72
C SER A 193 16.09 4.53 -12.57
N GLN A 194 15.49 3.73 -13.46
CA GLN A 194 16.22 2.96 -14.45
C GLN A 194 17.19 3.84 -15.26
N ASN A 195 16.78 5.05 -15.65
CA ASN A 195 17.62 5.96 -16.43
C ASN A 195 18.88 6.38 -15.64
N TYR A 196 18.76 6.67 -14.34
CA TYR A 196 19.92 6.94 -13.51
C TYR A 196 20.79 5.70 -13.32
N TRP A 197 20.19 4.51 -13.16
CA TRP A 197 20.91 3.24 -13.13
C TRP A 197 21.79 3.05 -14.37
N GLU A 198 21.28 3.32 -15.58
CA GLU A 198 22.07 3.18 -16.82
C GLU A 198 23.35 4.02 -16.80
N VAL A 199 23.30 5.19 -16.13
CA VAL A 199 24.44 6.11 -16.00
C VAL A 199 25.40 5.66 -14.89
N VAL A 200 24.88 5.34 -13.70
CA VAL A 200 25.72 5.05 -12.51
C VAL A 200 26.25 3.61 -12.49
N CYS A 201 25.60 2.72 -13.24
CA CYS A 201 25.91 1.30 -13.38
C CYS A 201 25.94 0.92 -14.86
N PRO A 202 26.96 1.35 -15.63
CA PRO A 202 27.09 0.98 -17.03
C PRO A 202 27.29 -0.53 -17.20
N THR A 203 27.01 -1.06 -18.39
CA THR A 203 26.96 -2.53 -18.64
C THR A 203 28.22 -3.29 -18.21
N TRP A 204 29.41 -2.70 -18.34
CA TRP A 204 30.68 -3.30 -17.96
C TRP A 204 30.94 -3.35 -16.44
N GLU A 205 30.20 -2.60 -15.62
CA GLU A 205 30.29 -2.66 -14.15
C GLU A 205 29.26 -3.61 -13.53
N ARG A 206 28.35 -4.18 -14.33
CA ARG A 206 27.24 -4.98 -13.81
C ARG A 206 27.66 -6.41 -13.55
N ARG A 207 27.38 -6.89 -12.34
CA ARG A 207 27.32 -8.32 -12.04
C ARG A 207 25.93 -8.84 -12.38
N ILE A 208 25.86 -9.69 -13.40
CA ILE A 208 24.61 -10.38 -13.77
C ILE A 208 24.43 -11.60 -12.88
N VAL A 209 23.25 -11.72 -12.28
CA VAL A 209 22.79 -12.90 -11.54
C VAL A 209 21.68 -13.55 -12.33
N ASP A 210 21.88 -14.82 -12.70
CA ASP A 210 20.87 -15.61 -13.40
C ASP A 210 19.90 -16.22 -12.38
N ALA A 211 18.66 -15.73 -12.38
CA ALA A 211 17.62 -16.21 -11.49
C ALA A 211 17.27 -17.68 -11.71
N ASP A 212 17.41 -18.21 -12.93
CA ASP A 212 17.11 -19.62 -13.19
C ASP A 212 18.08 -20.54 -12.44
N GLU A 213 19.37 -20.18 -12.37
CA GLU A 213 20.36 -20.94 -11.59
C GLU A 213 20.12 -20.83 -10.08
N VAL A 214 19.74 -19.65 -9.59
CA VAL A 214 19.41 -19.46 -8.17
C VAL A 214 18.16 -20.29 -7.80
N MET A 215 17.13 -20.27 -8.64
CA MET A 215 15.88 -20.98 -8.38
C MET A 215 16.01 -22.51 -8.45
N LYS A 216 17.06 -23.06 -9.10
CA LYS A 216 17.39 -24.50 -8.98
C LYS A 216 17.83 -24.89 -7.57
N VAL A 217 18.47 -23.98 -6.83
CA VAL A 217 18.93 -24.20 -5.46
C VAL A 217 17.83 -23.90 -4.46
N VAL A 218 17.16 -22.75 -4.61
CA VAL A 218 16.06 -22.33 -3.73
C VAL A 218 14.87 -23.29 -3.85
N GLY A 219 14.59 -23.76 -5.06
CA GLY A 219 13.41 -24.56 -5.38
C GLY A 219 12.17 -23.71 -5.62
N ARG A 220 11.49 -23.95 -6.74
CA ARG A 220 10.29 -23.17 -7.16
C ARG A 220 9.12 -23.29 -6.19
N GLU A 221 9.04 -24.38 -5.43
CA GLU A 221 7.97 -24.64 -4.46
C GLU A 221 8.29 -24.12 -3.04
N SER A 222 9.42 -23.43 -2.85
CA SER A 222 9.75 -22.85 -1.54
C SER A 222 8.72 -21.81 -1.11
N ASP A 223 8.51 -21.73 0.20
CA ASP A 223 7.70 -20.67 0.78
C ASP A 223 8.38 -19.29 0.60
N GLY A 224 7.60 -18.23 0.77
CA GLY A 224 8.06 -16.87 0.49
C GLY A 224 9.23 -16.43 1.37
N ILE A 225 9.19 -16.74 2.69
CA ILE A 225 10.23 -16.31 3.62
C ILE A 225 11.57 -17.00 3.35
N ARG A 226 11.57 -18.30 3.01
CA ARG A 226 12.78 -19.01 2.57
C ARG A 226 13.32 -18.39 1.29
N MET A 227 12.45 -18.13 0.31
CA MET A 227 12.85 -17.51 -0.96
C MET A 227 13.51 -16.15 -0.75
N LEU A 228 12.92 -15.27 0.07
CA LEU A 228 13.49 -13.97 0.42
C LEU A 228 14.85 -14.12 1.11
N THR A 229 14.95 -15.04 2.08
CA THR A 229 16.18 -15.27 2.87
C THR A 229 17.34 -15.76 2.00
N GLU A 230 17.10 -16.73 1.12
CA GLU A 230 18.14 -17.26 0.24
C GLU A 230 18.61 -16.22 -0.78
N TRP A 231 17.68 -15.45 -1.36
CA TRP A 231 18.04 -14.33 -2.23
C TRP A 231 18.83 -13.25 -1.50
N ALA A 232 18.41 -12.88 -0.29
CA ALA A 232 19.11 -11.89 0.52
C ALA A 232 20.53 -12.36 0.88
N ASN A 233 20.69 -13.61 1.33
CA ASN A 233 22.00 -14.20 1.64
C ASN A 233 22.94 -14.20 0.43
N LEU A 234 22.43 -14.55 -0.75
CA LEU A 234 23.21 -14.54 -1.99
C LEU A 234 23.71 -13.12 -2.33
N ILE A 235 22.82 -12.13 -2.32
CA ILE A 235 23.11 -10.77 -2.79
C ILE A 235 23.90 -9.97 -1.77
N GLN A 236 23.65 -10.17 -0.47
CA GLN A 236 24.34 -9.45 0.61
C GLN A 236 25.86 -9.66 0.55
N ASN A 237 26.28 -10.88 0.21
CA ASN A 237 27.69 -11.26 0.13
C ASN A 237 28.40 -10.77 -1.15
N MET A 238 27.67 -10.22 -2.12
CA MET A 238 28.26 -9.69 -3.36
C MET A 238 28.96 -8.36 -3.10
N GLN A 239 30.23 -8.28 -3.50
CA GLN A 239 31.04 -7.06 -3.38
C GLN A 239 30.74 -6.07 -4.52
N GLU A 240 30.18 -6.57 -5.62
CA GLU A 240 29.87 -5.77 -6.79
C GLU A 240 28.78 -4.75 -6.45
N ARG A 241 29.08 -3.50 -6.81
CA ARG A 241 28.22 -2.37 -6.51
C ARG A 241 26.94 -2.39 -7.34
N CYS A 242 27.02 -2.83 -8.59
CA CYS A 242 25.92 -2.89 -9.54
C CYS A 242 25.51 -4.34 -9.78
N VAL A 243 24.41 -4.80 -9.20
CA VAL A 243 23.87 -6.16 -9.42
C VAL A 243 22.61 -6.08 -10.27
N GLU A 244 22.55 -6.90 -11.32
CA GLU A 244 21.39 -7.02 -12.20
C GLU A 244 20.91 -8.48 -12.23
N ILE A 245 19.65 -8.71 -11.86
CA ILE A 245 19.02 -10.02 -11.92
C ILE A 245 18.31 -10.18 -13.27
N LYS A 246 18.55 -11.31 -13.94
CA LYS A 246 17.95 -11.70 -15.23
C LYS A 246 17.41 -13.13 -15.16
N GLY A 247 16.64 -13.55 -16.16
CA GLY A 247 16.05 -14.90 -16.24
C GLY A 247 14.59 -14.92 -15.79
N THR A 248 14.16 -15.99 -15.13
CA THR A 248 12.84 -16.10 -14.51
C THR A 248 12.61 -15.04 -13.42
N GLN A 249 11.36 -14.71 -13.10
CA GLN A 249 11.00 -13.79 -12.02
C GLN A 249 11.62 -14.21 -10.67
N THR A 250 12.09 -13.24 -9.88
CA THR A 250 12.64 -13.46 -8.54
C THR A 250 11.56 -13.89 -7.56
N PHE A 251 10.40 -13.22 -7.61
CA PHE A 251 9.19 -13.55 -6.88
C PHE A 251 8.07 -13.72 -7.92
N ASP A 252 7.86 -14.97 -8.35
CA ASP A 252 6.99 -15.27 -9.48
C ASP A 252 5.48 -15.20 -9.17
N VAL A 253 4.67 -15.20 -10.22
CA VAL A 253 3.21 -15.21 -10.10
C VAL A 253 2.66 -16.43 -9.35
N PHE A 254 3.38 -17.56 -9.33
CA PHE A 254 2.94 -18.77 -8.64
C PHE A 254 3.12 -18.67 -7.12
N LEU A 255 4.13 -17.92 -6.65
CA LEU A 255 4.26 -17.57 -5.24
C LEU A 255 3.01 -16.81 -4.79
N PHE A 256 2.63 -15.76 -5.52
CA PHE A 256 1.44 -14.96 -5.22
C PHE A 256 0.13 -15.71 -5.51
N GLY A 257 0.12 -16.73 -6.36
CA GLY A 257 -1.04 -17.56 -6.68
C GLY A 257 -1.31 -18.71 -5.70
N SER A 258 -0.54 -18.80 -4.60
CA SER A 258 -0.64 -19.90 -3.63
C SER A 258 -0.47 -19.41 -2.18
N SER A 259 -0.68 -20.30 -1.21
CA SER A 259 -0.52 -20.00 0.21
C SER A 259 0.95 -19.77 0.62
N ARG A 260 1.91 -20.09 -0.24
CA ARG A 260 3.36 -19.93 0.00
C ARG A 260 3.76 -18.50 0.32
N VAL A 261 3.08 -17.51 -0.24
CA VAL A 261 3.34 -16.09 0.04
C VAL A 261 2.99 -15.69 1.47
N LEU A 262 2.11 -16.44 2.17
CA LEU A 262 1.61 -16.05 3.48
C LEU A 262 2.70 -16.07 4.57
N SER A 263 3.77 -16.85 4.38
CA SER A 263 4.91 -16.85 5.30
C SER A 263 5.66 -15.51 5.35
N LEU A 264 5.47 -14.65 4.33
CA LEU A 264 6.06 -13.32 4.28
C LEU A 264 5.27 -12.28 5.07
N TRP A 265 4.02 -12.54 5.43
CA TRP A 265 3.08 -11.48 5.86
C TRP A 265 3.59 -10.64 7.03
N ASP A 266 4.14 -11.27 8.06
CA ASP A 266 4.58 -10.56 9.27
C ASP A 266 5.78 -9.64 9.01
N THR A 267 6.75 -10.10 8.22
CA THR A 267 7.88 -9.29 7.74
C THR A 267 7.37 -8.20 6.79
N PHE A 268 6.55 -8.57 5.82
CA PHE A 268 6.04 -7.69 4.78
C PHE A 268 5.26 -6.50 5.35
N LYS A 269 4.28 -6.75 6.24
CA LYS A 269 3.38 -5.71 6.76
C LYS A 269 4.10 -4.65 7.61
N SER A 270 5.22 -5.02 8.21
CA SER A 270 6.01 -4.16 9.10
C SER A 270 7.19 -3.48 8.39
N HIS A 271 7.52 -3.90 7.17
CA HIS A 271 8.66 -3.41 6.41
C HIS A 271 8.47 -1.94 5.95
N PRO A 272 9.51 -1.08 6.01
CA PRO A 272 9.46 0.32 5.55
C PRO A 272 8.86 0.52 4.15
N THR A 273 9.23 -0.33 3.18
CA THR A 273 8.63 -0.38 1.83
C THR A 273 7.11 -0.31 1.83
N VAL A 274 6.46 -1.01 2.76
CA VAL A 274 5.00 -1.15 2.84
C VAL A 274 4.41 -0.11 3.78
N ARG A 275 5.09 0.15 4.89
CA ARG A 275 4.72 1.13 5.92
C ARG A 275 4.67 2.57 5.43
N PHE A 276 5.51 2.91 4.47
CA PHE A 276 5.59 4.23 3.84
C PHE A 276 5.11 4.21 2.38
N LEU A 277 4.41 3.15 1.95
CA LEU A 277 3.75 3.11 0.66
C LEU A 277 2.59 4.12 0.65
N GLU A 278 2.59 5.00 -0.32
CA GLU A 278 1.56 6.03 -0.48
C GLU A 278 0.97 6.03 -1.88
N ASP A 279 -0.20 6.64 -2.02
CA ASP A 279 -0.74 6.99 -3.32
C ASP A 279 0.09 8.11 -3.96
N SER A 280 0.24 8.04 -5.28
CA SER A 280 0.82 9.15 -6.05
C SER A 280 -0.03 10.40 -5.94
N GLU A 281 0.57 11.55 -6.19
CA GLU A 281 -0.17 12.80 -6.21
C GLU A 281 -1.24 12.84 -7.33
N VAL A 282 -1.03 12.13 -8.46
CA VAL A 282 -2.08 11.93 -9.49
C VAL A 282 -3.31 11.28 -8.86
N VAL A 283 -3.10 10.20 -8.10
CA VAL A 283 -4.16 9.44 -7.44
C VAL A 283 -4.81 10.24 -6.30
N LYS A 284 -4.01 10.86 -5.43
CA LYS A 284 -4.49 11.71 -4.33
C LYS A 284 -5.44 12.80 -4.84
N ASN A 285 -5.07 13.48 -5.92
CA ASN A 285 -5.90 14.53 -6.52
C ASN A 285 -7.18 13.98 -7.18
N ALA A 286 -7.08 12.86 -7.89
CA ALA A 286 -8.25 12.20 -8.48
C ALA A 286 -9.27 11.80 -7.41
N VAL A 287 -8.82 11.22 -6.30
CA VAL A 287 -9.72 10.85 -5.20
C VAL A 287 -10.30 12.09 -4.51
N SER A 288 -9.46 13.09 -4.22
CA SER A 288 -9.90 14.35 -3.60
C SER A 288 -11.02 15.03 -4.41
N LYS A 289 -10.84 15.13 -5.73
CA LYS A 289 -11.83 15.71 -6.65
C LYS A 289 -13.18 14.97 -6.64
N ASN A 290 -13.17 13.66 -6.40
CA ASN A 290 -14.37 12.82 -6.45
C ASN A 290 -14.97 12.52 -5.07
N MET A 291 -14.45 13.10 -3.98
CA MET A 291 -14.93 12.82 -2.62
C MET A 291 -16.44 13.05 -2.43
N ALA A 292 -17.04 14.02 -3.12
CA ALA A 292 -18.47 14.30 -3.03
C ALA A 292 -19.37 13.15 -3.53
N LYS A 293 -18.83 12.24 -4.36
CA LYS A 293 -19.53 11.04 -4.85
C LYS A 293 -19.40 9.85 -3.89
N LEU A 294 -18.47 9.95 -2.92
CA LEU A 294 -18.05 8.83 -2.07
C LEU A 294 -18.56 8.93 -0.63
N GLN A 295 -19.11 10.07 -0.22
CA GLN A 295 -19.61 10.29 1.14
C GLN A 295 -20.68 11.39 1.17
N PRO A 296 -21.55 11.43 2.21
CA PRO A 296 -22.55 12.49 2.35
C PRO A 296 -21.90 13.88 2.43
N VAL A 297 -22.48 14.86 1.75
CA VAL A 297 -21.99 16.26 1.74
C VAL A 297 -22.38 17.02 3.03
N SER A 298 -23.33 16.50 3.82
CA SER A 298 -23.87 17.17 5.00
C SER A 298 -22.89 17.17 6.17
N GLY A 299 -22.32 18.35 6.47
CA GLY A 299 -21.49 18.58 7.67
C GLY A 299 -20.00 18.83 7.39
N ALA A 300 -19.58 18.98 6.14
CA ALA A 300 -18.22 19.37 5.76
C ALA A 300 -17.88 20.83 6.16
N GLN A 301 -17.97 21.15 7.45
CA GLN A 301 -17.29 22.31 8.02
C GLN A 301 -15.79 21.98 8.10
N ARG A 302 -15.14 22.14 6.95
CA ARG A 302 -13.71 22.20 6.61
C ARG A 302 -13.42 21.26 5.44
N PRO A 303 -12.61 21.67 4.46
CA PRO A 303 -12.06 20.75 3.48
C PRO A 303 -11.28 19.68 4.25
N PHE A 304 -11.86 18.49 4.34
CA PHE A 304 -11.17 17.32 4.87
C PHE A 304 -10.10 16.97 3.84
N PHE A 305 -8.85 17.31 4.12
CA PHE A 305 -7.71 16.72 3.42
C PHE A 305 -7.58 15.30 3.95
N PRO A 306 -8.02 14.26 3.19
CA PRO A 306 -7.81 12.91 3.65
C PRO A 306 -6.29 12.74 3.75
N LYS A 307 -5.80 12.32 4.92
CA LYS A 307 -4.50 11.65 4.93
C LYS A 307 -4.56 10.55 3.86
N SER A 308 -3.44 10.22 3.21
CA SER A 308 -3.37 9.15 2.21
C SER A 308 -4.02 7.83 2.67
N THR A 309 -4.10 7.62 4.00
CA THR A 309 -4.70 6.47 4.69
C THR A 309 -6.03 6.77 5.40
N GLY A 310 -6.73 7.86 5.07
CA GLY A 310 -7.97 8.30 5.75
C GLY A 310 -9.17 7.40 5.46
N LEU A 311 -9.96 7.07 6.49
CA LEU A 311 -11.22 6.32 6.36
C LEU A 311 -12.24 7.17 5.60
N ILE A 312 -12.97 6.58 4.66
CA ILE A 312 -14.18 7.19 4.08
C ILE A 312 -15.38 6.59 4.80
N GLU A 313 -15.83 7.31 5.83
CA GLU A 313 -16.97 6.89 6.66
C GLU A 313 -18.24 6.78 5.81
N GLY A 314 -19.01 5.72 6.05
CA GLY A 314 -20.23 5.38 5.36
C GLY A 314 -20.04 4.85 3.94
N LEU A 315 -18.82 4.61 3.47
CA LEU A 315 -18.57 4.05 2.15
C LEU A 315 -18.43 2.52 2.19
N LEU A 316 -19.24 1.84 1.36
CA LEU A 316 -19.02 0.46 0.96
C LEU A 316 -18.26 0.44 -0.37
N GLY A 317 -16.99 0.04 -0.32
CA GLY A 317 -16.17 -0.18 -1.50
C GLY A 317 -16.34 -1.59 -2.02
N ILE A 318 -16.61 -1.74 -3.31
CA ILE A 318 -16.84 -3.04 -3.95
C ILE A 318 -15.91 -3.18 -5.14
N HIS A 319 -15.21 -4.32 -5.25
CA HIS A 319 -14.45 -4.69 -6.43
C HIS A 319 -15.11 -5.87 -7.17
N ILE A 320 -15.64 -5.58 -8.35
CA ILE A 320 -16.25 -6.57 -9.26
C ILE A 320 -15.34 -6.72 -10.47
N ARG A 321 -14.63 -7.86 -10.54
CA ARG A 321 -13.78 -8.22 -11.68
C ARG A 321 -14.58 -9.07 -12.67
N ARG A 322 -14.82 -8.53 -13.87
CA ARG A 322 -15.42 -9.22 -15.00
C ARG A 322 -14.40 -9.25 -16.13
N GLY A 323 -14.57 -8.52 -17.23
CA GLY A 323 -13.59 -8.54 -18.34
C GLY A 323 -13.20 -9.96 -18.76
N ASP A 324 -11.91 -10.25 -18.81
CA ASP A 324 -11.35 -11.60 -19.07
C ASP A 324 -11.74 -12.67 -18.06
N PHE A 325 -12.23 -12.33 -16.85
CA PHE A 325 -12.77 -13.31 -15.91
C PHE A 325 -14.02 -14.00 -16.43
N ARG A 326 -14.85 -13.25 -17.16
CA ARG A 326 -16.02 -13.81 -17.84
C ARG A 326 -15.62 -14.66 -19.03
N GLY A 327 -14.62 -14.23 -19.79
CA GLY A 327 -14.28 -14.79 -21.09
C GLY A 327 -15.30 -14.44 -22.18
N ASP A 328 -15.26 -15.20 -23.27
CA ASP A 328 -16.19 -15.14 -24.39
C ASP A 328 -17.04 -16.42 -24.49
N SER A 329 -17.73 -16.61 -25.62
CA SER A 329 -18.62 -17.75 -25.88
C SER A 329 -17.93 -19.12 -25.91
N ASN A 330 -16.60 -19.19 -25.84
CA ASN A 330 -15.82 -20.43 -25.92
C ASN A 330 -15.39 -20.97 -24.55
N ASP A 331 -16.03 -20.55 -23.45
CA ASP A 331 -15.72 -21.03 -22.09
C ASP A 331 -14.23 -20.86 -21.71
N ASN A 332 -13.62 -19.76 -22.19
CA ASN A 332 -12.21 -19.42 -21.99
C ASN A 332 -11.96 -18.42 -20.86
N GLY A 333 -13.00 -18.07 -20.09
CA GLY A 333 -12.90 -17.08 -19.02
C GLY A 333 -11.96 -17.50 -17.89
N HIS A 334 -11.32 -16.52 -17.25
CA HIS A 334 -10.40 -16.78 -16.14
C HIS A 334 -11.09 -17.55 -15.00
N CYS A 335 -12.36 -17.27 -14.67
CA CYS A 335 -13.07 -18.01 -13.62
C CYS A 335 -13.23 -19.51 -13.94
N LEU A 336 -13.39 -19.88 -15.21
CA LEU A 336 -13.40 -21.28 -15.62
C LEU A 336 -12.02 -21.90 -15.52
N HIS A 337 -10.97 -21.16 -15.89
CA HIS A 337 -9.60 -21.61 -15.75
C HIS A 337 -9.25 -21.90 -14.28
N LEU A 338 -9.64 -21.02 -13.36
CA LEU A 338 -9.47 -21.20 -11.93
C LEU A 338 -10.18 -22.48 -11.44
N ALA A 339 -11.40 -22.72 -11.92
CA ALA A 339 -12.16 -23.94 -11.61
C ALA A 339 -11.47 -25.22 -12.12
N LYS A 340 -10.92 -25.20 -13.35
CA LYS A 340 -10.19 -26.33 -13.96
C LYS A 340 -8.97 -26.75 -13.14
N TRP A 341 -8.22 -25.78 -12.62
CA TRP A 341 -6.93 -26.02 -11.97
C TRP A 341 -6.95 -25.94 -10.45
N ALA A 342 -8.14 -25.96 -9.84
CA ALA A 342 -8.31 -25.87 -8.39
C ALA A 342 -7.55 -24.68 -7.78
N SER A 343 -7.61 -23.52 -8.43
CA SER A 343 -6.84 -22.36 -8.02
C SER A 343 -7.37 -21.75 -6.72
N THR A 344 -6.48 -21.49 -5.78
CA THR A 344 -6.80 -20.78 -4.53
C THR A 344 -6.90 -19.27 -4.72
N TYR A 345 -7.35 -18.53 -3.70
CA TYR A 345 -7.35 -17.06 -3.71
C TYR A 345 -5.96 -16.47 -3.94
N SER A 346 -5.90 -15.27 -4.50
CA SER A 346 -4.64 -14.60 -4.86
C SER A 346 -4.02 -13.84 -3.68
N GLY A 347 -2.76 -14.15 -3.39
CA GLY A 347 -1.90 -13.38 -2.51
C GLY A 347 -2.46 -13.25 -1.10
N TRP A 348 -2.55 -12.01 -0.63
CA TRP A 348 -3.02 -11.62 0.69
C TRP A 348 -4.52 -11.87 0.92
N ASN A 349 -5.30 -12.20 -0.12
CA ASN A 349 -6.71 -12.60 0.04
C ASN A 349 -6.86 -13.94 0.80
N GLN A 350 -5.77 -14.68 0.99
CA GLN A 350 -5.75 -15.94 1.74
C GLN A 350 -5.39 -15.77 3.21
N LEU A 351 -5.14 -14.54 3.69
CA LEU A 351 -4.65 -14.31 5.05
C LEU A 351 -5.61 -14.91 6.11
N PRO A 352 -5.09 -15.61 7.13
CA PRO A 352 -5.91 -16.35 8.09
C PRO A 352 -6.80 -15.44 8.94
N GLN A 353 -6.42 -14.17 9.13
CA GLN A 353 -7.21 -13.17 9.86
C GLN A 353 -8.44 -12.63 9.11
N LEU A 354 -8.58 -12.88 7.80
CA LEU A 354 -9.77 -12.44 7.04
C LEU A 354 -10.98 -13.30 7.38
N HIS A 355 -12.17 -12.71 7.35
CA HIS A 355 -13.40 -13.44 7.67
C HIS A 355 -13.73 -14.49 6.60
N ASP A 356 -13.75 -14.09 5.34
CA ASP A 356 -14.16 -14.96 4.24
C ASP A 356 -12.99 -15.80 3.73
N LYS A 357 -13.21 -17.11 3.57
CA LYS A 357 -12.20 -18.08 3.15
C LYS A 357 -12.62 -18.79 1.88
N HIS A 358 -11.62 -19.12 1.07
CA HIS A 358 -11.78 -20.14 0.04
C HIS A 358 -11.76 -21.52 0.70
N VAL A 359 -12.83 -22.29 0.54
CA VAL A 359 -12.90 -23.69 0.95
C VAL A 359 -12.99 -24.53 -0.31
N ASP A 360 -11.97 -25.33 -0.59
CA ASP A 360 -11.94 -26.13 -1.81
C ASP A 360 -13.18 -27.00 -1.94
N PRO A 361 -13.93 -26.93 -3.06
CA PRO A 361 -15.04 -27.83 -3.28
C PRO A 361 -14.50 -29.26 -3.46
N PRO A 362 -15.18 -30.31 -2.94
CA PRO A 362 -14.74 -31.69 -3.08
C PRO A 362 -14.48 -32.06 -4.55
N ARG A 363 -13.36 -32.74 -4.82
CA ARG A 363 -12.92 -33.13 -6.17
C ARG A 363 -12.71 -34.64 -6.33
N ASP A 364 -13.30 -35.46 -5.46
CA ASP A 364 -13.17 -36.92 -5.54
C ASP A 364 -13.61 -37.43 -6.92
N GLY A 365 -12.71 -38.15 -7.60
CA GLY A 365 -12.96 -38.67 -8.94
C GLY A 365 -12.93 -37.64 -10.07
N VAL A 366 -12.50 -36.39 -9.82
CA VAL A 366 -12.35 -35.36 -10.85
C VAL A 366 -10.91 -35.35 -11.37
N GLU A 367 -10.74 -35.57 -12.67
CA GLU A 367 -9.43 -35.53 -13.33
C GLU A 367 -8.80 -34.14 -13.28
N TRP A 368 -7.46 -34.08 -13.21
CA TRP A 368 -6.69 -32.83 -13.22
C TRP A 368 -6.98 -32.01 -14.48
N GLY A 369 -7.26 -30.71 -14.33
CA GLY A 369 -7.66 -29.84 -15.45
C GLY A 369 -9.14 -29.90 -15.83
N HIS A 370 -9.94 -30.71 -15.13
CA HIS A 370 -11.40 -30.82 -15.31
C HIS A 370 -12.16 -30.31 -14.09
N TYR A 371 -13.43 -29.96 -14.29
CA TYR A 371 -14.37 -29.57 -13.22
C TYR A 371 -15.74 -30.23 -13.43
N THR A 372 -16.51 -30.34 -12.34
CA THR A 372 -17.94 -30.69 -12.38
C THR A 372 -18.80 -29.43 -12.40
N PRO A 373 -20.10 -29.50 -12.76
CA PRO A 373 -21.01 -28.36 -12.64
C PRO A 373 -21.01 -27.72 -11.24
N THR A 374 -21.00 -28.53 -10.18
CA THR A 374 -20.93 -28.05 -8.79
C THR A 374 -19.65 -27.25 -8.51
N ILE A 375 -18.50 -27.71 -9.02
CA ILE A 375 -17.23 -26.98 -8.89
C ILE A 375 -17.32 -25.66 -9.69
N LYS A 376 -17.83 -25.70 -10.92
CA LYS A 376 -18.03 -24.49 -11.73
C LYS A 376 -18.91 -23.47 -11.01
N ASP A 377 -20.05 -23.89 -10.48
CA ASP A 377 -21.00 -23.01 -9.79
C ASP A 377 -20.40 -22.39 -8.52
N TYR A 378 -19.63 -23.18 -7.76
CA TYR A 378 -18.86 -22.66 -6.61
C TYR A 378 -17.90 -21.55 -7.06
N TYR A 379 -17.02 -21.82 -8.03
CA TYR A 379 -16.08 -20.81 -8.51
C TYR A 379 -16.80 -19.58 -9.06
N PHE A 380 -17.88 -19.74 -9.83
CA PHE A 380 -18.62 -18.63 -10.41
C PHE A 380 -19.30 -17.76 -9.36
N LYS A 381 -19.85 -18.34 -8.30
CA LYS A 381 -20.46 -17.57 -7.20
C LYS A 381 -19.48 -16.59 -6.55
N HIS A 382 -18.22 -16.99 -6.40
CA HIS A 382 -17.18 -16.19 -5.74
C HIS A 382 -16.33 -15.35 -6.73
N CYS A 383 -16.20 -15.81 -7.98
CA CYS A 383 -15.33 -15.20 -8.99
C CYS A 383 -16.09 -14.26 -9.93
N LEU A 384 -17.36 -14.54 -10.22
CA LEU A 384 -18.15 -13.79 -11.20
C LEU A 384 -19.62 -13.66 -10.74
N PRO A 385 -19.87 -13.03 -9.58
CA PRO A 385 -21.21 -12.99 -9.00
C PRO A 385 -22.21 -12.26 -9.92
N THR A 386 -23.47 -12.72 -9.89
CA THR A 386 -24.58 -12.04 -10.57
C THR A 386 -24.99 -10.77 -9.81
N PRO A 387 -25.72 -9.83 -10.44
CA PRO A 387 -26.27 -8.66 -9.77
C PRO A 387 -27.06 -8.98 -8.48
N GLU A 388 -27.86 -10.06 -8.49
CA GLU A 388 -28.64 -10.52 -7.34
C GLU A 388 -27.75 -11.07 -6.23
N GLN A 389 -26.70 -11.82 -6.59
CA GLN A 389 -25.72 -12.32 -5.63
C GLN A 389 -24.94 -11.16 -4.98
N VAL A 390 -24.57 -10.14 -5.76
CA VAL A 390 -23.95 -8.91 -5.24
C VAL A 390 -24.88 -8.22 -4.24
N ALA A 391 -26.14 -7.97 -4.60
CA ALA A 391 -27.10 -7.34 -3.68
C ALA A 391 -27.35 -8.18 -2.41
N SER A 392 -27.46 -9.51 -2.54
CA SER A 392 -27.60 -10.41 -1.39
C SER A 392 -26.41 -10.31 -0.44
N ARG A 393 -25.20 -10.34 -0.99
CA ARG A 393 -23.97 -10.25 -0.20
C ARG A 393 -23.84 -8.89 0.51
N ILE A 394 -24.28 -7.81 -0.13
CA ILE A 394 -24.32 -6.47 0.48
C ILE A 394 -25.28 -6.46 1.68
N ARG A 395 -26.47 -7.07 1.58
CA ARG A 395 -27.41 -7.16 2.71
C ARG A 395 -26.81 -7.91 3.88
N GLU A 396 -26.27 -9.11 3.64
CA GLU A 396 -25.62 -9.94 4.66
C GLU A 396 -24.54 -9.15 5.42
N ILE A 397 -23.64 -8.48 4.69
CA ILE A 397 -22.53 -7.75 5.29
C ILE A 397 -23.01 -6.52 6.07
N ARG A 398 -24.07 -5.85 5.62
CA ARG A 398 -24.65 -4.71 6.37
C ARG A 398 -25.25 -5.16 7.69
N GLU A 399 -25.88 -6.32 7.72
CA GLU A 399 -26.43 -6.91 8.94
C GLU A 399 -25.31 -7.31 9.90
N GLU A 400 -24.24 -7.94 9.41
CA GLU A 400 -23.11 -8.43 10.20
C GLU A 400 -22.20 -7.32 10.74
N THR A 401 -21.88 -6.31 9.94
CA THR A 401 -20.88 -5.28 10.32
C THR A 401 -21.45 -4.17 11.19
N HIS A 402 -22.78 -4.02 11.23
CA HIS A 402 -23.48 -2.89 11.85
C HIS A 402 -22.98 -1.50 11.39
N ALA A 403 -22.22 -1.45 10.29
CA ALA A 403 -21.67 -0.24 9.71
C ALA A 403 -22.79 0.63 9.12
N ARG A 404 -22.72 1.95 9.33
CA ARG A 404 -23.70 2.89 8.78
C ARG A 404 -23.36 3.25 7.34
N ILE A 405 -23.47 2.26 6.45
CA ILE A 405 -23.20 2.44 5.03
C ILE A 405 -24.26 3.36 4.42
N SER A 406 -23.78 4.42 3.75
CA SER A 406 -24.58 5.44 3.08
C SER A 406 -24.32 5.52 1.57
N HIS A 407 -23.13 5.11 1.12
CA HIS A 407 -22.71 5.16 -0.28
C HIS A 407 -22.06 3.84 -0.69
N ILE A 408 -22.17 3.50 -1.97
CA ILE A 408 -21.51 2.39 -2.63
C ILE A 408 -20.59 2.94 -3.71
N PHE A 409 -19.32 2.52 -3.69
CA PHE A 409 -18.41 2.71 -4.81
C PHE A 409 -18.02 1.36 -5.41
N ILE A 410 -18.24 1.20 -6.71
CA ILE A 410 -18.00 -0.05 -7.45
C ILE A 410 -16.81 0.16 -8.39
N ALA A 411 -15.66 -0.40 -8.01
CA ALA A 411 -14.52 -0.55 -8.89
C ALA A 411 -14.71 -1.74 -9.82
N THR A 412 -14.71 -1.52 -11.13
CA THR A 412 -15.06 -2.61 -12.07
C THR A 412 -14.65 -2.33 -13.51
N ASP A 413 -14.39 -3.41 -14.24
CA ASP A 413 -14.20 -3.49 -15.68
C ASP A 413 -15.39 -4.15 -16.40
N ALA A 414 -16.56 -4.18 -15.74
CA ALA A 414 -17.79 -4.77 -16.25
C ALA A 414 -18.36 -4.06 -17.50
N GLU A 415 -19.04 -4.87 -18.31
CA GLU A 415 -19.90 -4.45 -19.41
C GLU A 415 -21.08 -3.57 -18.92
N GLU A 416 -21.55 -2.65 -19.76
CA GLU A 416 -22.60 -1.70 -19.38
C GLU A 416 -23.94 -2.37 -19.05
N GLU A 417 -24.25 -3.49 -19.70
CA GLU A 417 -25.44 -4.31 -19.43
C GLU A 417 -25.44 -4.80 -17.98
N PHE A 418 -24.32 -5.34 -17.51
CA PHE A 418 -24.18 -5.79 -16.12
C PHE A 418 -24.33 -4.63 -15.14
N LEU A 419 -23.73 -3.47 -15.43
CA LEU A 419 -23.83 -2.29 -14.56
C LEU A 419 -25.25 -1.73 -14.51
N THR A 420 -25.95 -1.73 -15.64
CA THR A 420 -27.35 -1.30 -15.73
C THR A 420 -28.22 -2.20 -14.86
N GLU A 421 -28.04 -3.52 -14.98
CA GLU A 421 -28.79 -4.48 -14.19
C GLU A 421 -28.44 -4.42 -12.70
N LEU A 422 -27.17 -4.29 -12.35
CA LEU A 422 -26.73 -4.12 -10.97
C LEU A 422 -27.33 -2.87 -10.33
N ARG A 423 -27.32 -1.73 -11.03
CA ARG A 423 -27.98 -0.51 -10.56
C ARG A 423 -29.48 -0.73 -10.33
N ARG A 424 -30.16 -1.46 -11.22
CA ARG A 424 -31.59 -1.80 -11.09
C ARG A 424 -31.84 -2.67 -9.85
N VAL A 425 -31.06 -3.73 -9.65
CA VAL A 425 -31.19 -4.63 -8.51
C VAL A 425 -30.92 -3.90 -7.19
N LEU A 426 -29.87 -3.07 -7.13
CA LEU A 426 -29.57 -2.25 -5.95
C LEU A 426 -30.67 -1.21 -5.67
N ALA A 427 -31.27 -0.61 -6.70
CA ALA A 427 -32.40 0.30 -6.53
C ALA A 427 -33.62 -0.41 -5.91
N ILE A 428 -33.92 -1.63 -6.36
CA ILE A 428 -34.97 -2.47 -5.76
C ILE A 428 -34.64 -2.81 -4.29
N ASP A 429 -33.36 -2.98 -3.98
CA ASP A 429 -32.84 -3.19 -2.61
C ASP A 429 -32.85 -1.91 -1.74
N GLY A 430 -33.33 -0.78 -2.27
CA GLY A 430 -33.52 0.47 -1.54
C GLY A 430 -32.36 1.47 -1.64
N TRP A 431 -31.41 1.27 -2.55
CA TRP A 431 -30.34 2.24 -2.79
C TRP A 431 -30.79 3.35 -3.74
N GLY A 432 -30.59 4.60 -3.31
CA GLY A 432 -30.79 5.76 -4.19
C GLY A 432 -29.71 5.80 -5.28
N PRO A 433 -30.05 6.19 -6.53
CA PRO A 433 -29.09 6.24 -7.63
C PRO A 433 -27.90 7.19 -7.33
N GLU A 434 -28.13 8.26 -6.57
CA GLU A 434 -27.09 9.22 -6.15
C GLU A 434 -26.07 8.63 -5.15
N LYS A 435 -26.38 7.49 -4.55
CA LYS A 435 -25.53 6.81 -3.56
C LYS A 435 -24.67 5.72 -4.18
N ILE A 436 -24.85 5.41 -5.46
CA ILE A 436 -24.10 4.38 -6.18
C ILE A 436 -23.21 5.06 -7.21
N SER A 437 -21.90 4.96 -7.02
CA SER A 437 -20.89 5.41 -7.98
C SER A 437 -20.06 4.24 -8.46
N THR A 438 -19.58 4.32 -9.70
CA THR A 438 -18.68 3.32 -10.31
C THR A 438 -17.37 3.98 -10.75
N SER A 439 -16.36 3.19 -11.13
CA SER A 439 -15.12 3.70 -11.75
C SER A 439 -15.40 4.64 -12.93
N LYS A 440 -16.48 4.40 -13.69
CA LYS A 440 -16.87 5.21 -14.86
C LYS A 440 -17.48 6.56 -14.50
N ASP A 441 -17.99 6.71 -13.28
CA ASP A 441 -18.64 7.94 -12.81
C ASP A 441 -17.62 8.94 -12.21
N LEU A 442 -16.34 8.53 -12.10
CA LEU A 442 -15.25 9.38 -11.61
C LEU A 442 -14.86 10.44 -12.65
N GLU A 443 -14.66 11.67 -12.18
CA GLU A 443 -14.09 12.76 -12.97
C GLU A 443 -12.57 12.68 -12.94
N LEU A 444 -11.99 12.09 -13.98
CA LEU A 444 -10.55 11.88 -14.12
C LEU A 444 -10.00 12.74 -15.27
N ASN A 445 -8.87 13.42 -15.03
CA ASN A 445 -8.11 14.02 -16.12
C ASN A 445 -7.34 12.93 -16.88
N TRP A 446 -6.64 13.28 -17.97
CA TRP A 446 -5.95 12.29 -18.80
C TRP A 446 -4.96 11.41 -18.02
N GLN A 447 -4.16 12.00 -17.13
CA GLN A 447 -3.19 11.26 -16.31
C GLN A 447 -3.88 10.32 -15.33
N ALA A 448 -4.90 10.78 -14.61
CA ALA A 448 -5.66 9.96 -13.67
C ALA A 448 -6.42 8.84 -14.37
N THR A 449 -6.97 9.09 -15.56
CA THR A 449 -7.59 8.06 -16.41
C THR A 449 -6.57 6.99 -16.82
N SER A 450 -5.29 7.34 -16.98
CA SER A 450 -4.23 6.38 -17.35
C SER A 450 -3.88 5.43 -16.21
N VAL A 451 -4.15 5.83 -14.96
CA VAL A 451 -3.86 5.06 -13.74
C VAL A 451 -5.13 4.79 -12.93
N ASN A 452 -6.28 4.72 -13.61
CA ASN A 452 -7.60 4.64 -12.98
C ASN A 452 -7.73 3.44 -12.03
N ASN A 453 -7.12 2.30 -12.36
CA ASN A 453 -7.11 1.12 -11.50
C ASN A 453 -6.47 1.42 -10.13
N VAL A 454 -5.47 2.30 -10.08
CA VAL A 454 -4.84 2.71 -8.82
C VAL A 454 -5.73 3.68 -8.06
N VAL A 455 -6.44 4.57 -8.76
CA VAL A 455 -7.47 5.46 -8.16
C VAL A 455 -8.55 4.61 -7.47
N ASP A 456 -9.06 3.60 -8.17
CA ASP A 456 -10.03 2.67 -7.62
C ASP A 456 -9.48 1.96 -6.38
N MET A 457 -8.27 1.39 -6.46
CA MET A 457 -7.65 0.73 -5.32
C MET A 457 -7.45 1.69 -4.13
N SER A 458 -7.21 2.99 -4.35
CA SER A 458 -7.07 3.98 -3.27
C SER A 458 -8.41 4.17 -2.56
N ILE A 459 -9.49 4.34 -3.31
CA ILE A 459 -10.85 4.47 -2.76
C ILE A 459 -11.23 3.21 -1.98
N LEU A 460 -11.04 2.02 -2.56
CA LEU A 460 -11.40 0.74 -1.93
C LEU A 460 -10.58 0.47 -0.64
N ALA A 461 -9.29 0.82 -0.62
CA ALA A 461 -8.46 0.67 0.57
C ALA A 461 -8.91 1.57 1.73
N ARG A 462 -9.62 2.66 1.42
CA ARG A 462 -10.10 3.64 2.37
C ARG A 462 -11.56 3.48 2.78
N ALA A 463 -12.35 2.70 2.05
CA ALA A 463 -13.76 2.45 2.35
C ALA A 463 -13.95 1.89 3.79
N GLU A 464 -15.07 2.21 4.43
CA GLU A 464 -15.41 1.68 5.76
C GLU A 464 -15.50 0.16 5.72
N VAL A 465 -16.28 -0.36 4.78
CA VAL A 465 -16.38 -1.78 4.47
C VAL A 465 -15.94 -2.02 3.03
N PHE A 466 -15.20 -3.10 2.81
CA PHE A 466 -14.75 -3.51 1.49
C PHE A 466 -15.24 -4.91 1.15
N ILE A 467 -15.68 -5.14 -0.09
CA ILE A 467 -15.97 -6.46 -0.67
C ILE A 467 -15.19 -6.61 -1.96
N GLY A 468 -14.46 -7.71 -2.15
CA GLY A 468 -13.73 -7.93 -3.39
C GLY A 468 -13.66 -9.37 -3.87
N ASN A 469 -13.13 -9.54 -5.08
CA ASN A 469 -12.90 -10.84 -5.69
C ASN A 469 -11.62 -11.50 -5.16
N GLY A 470 -11.75 -12.65 -4.50
CA GLY A 470 -10.64 -13.36 -3.86
C GLY A 470 -9.52 -13.83 -4.81
N TRP A 471 -9.80 -14.03 -6.11
CA TRP A 471 -8.78 -14.40 -7.11
C TRP A 471 -8.11 -13.21 -7.79
N SER A 472 -8.60 -11.99 -7.58
CA SER A 472 -7.98 -10.83 -8.19
C SER A 472 -6.77 -10.32 -7.39
N SER A 473 -5.64 -10.13 -8.08
CA SER A 473 -4.47 -9.44 -7.52
C SER A 473 -4.76 -7.98 -7.14
N MET A 474 -5.73 -7.31 -7.80
CA MET A 474 -6.18 -5.97 -7.40
C MET A 474 -6.82 -6.01 -6.01
N THR A 475 -7.73 -6.96 -5.77
CA THR A 475 -8.31 -7.19 -4.43
C THR A 475 -7.21 -7.48 -3.42
N SER A 476 -6.24 -8.32 -3.78
CA SER A 476 -5.11 -8.69 -2.93
C SER A 476 -4.30 -7.46 -2.49
N ASN A 477 -4.05 -6.53 -3.42
CA ASN A 477 -3.38 -5.27 -3.12
C ASN A 477 -4.24 -4.32 -2.27
N VAL A 478 -5.56 -4.31 -2.47
CA VAL A 478 -6.48 -3.56 -1.60
C VAL A 478 -6.49 -4.13 -0.18
N VAL A 479 -6.61 -5.45 -0.02
CA VAL A 479 -6.53 -6.15 1.27
C VAL A 479 -5.22 -5.81 1.97
N MET A 480 -4.10 -5.91 1.26
CA MET A 480 -2.79 -5.51 1.75
C MET A 480 -2.82 -4.10 2.32
N ARG A 481 -3.27 -3.10 1.53
CA ARG A 481 -3.32 -1.70 1.98
C ARG A 481 -4.27 -1.48 3.14
N ARG A 482 -5.42 -2.15 3.16
CA ARG A 482 -6.37 -2.06 4.28
C ARG A 482 -5.72 -2.51 5.59
N LEU A 483 -5.10 -3.69 5.58
CA LEU A 483 -4.52 -4.26 6.79
C LEU A 483 -3.27 -3.51 7.26
N THR A 484 -2.42 -3.03 6.35
CA THR A 484 -1.21 -2.28 6.71
C THR A 484 -1.50 -0.84 7.16
N THR A 485 -2.69 -0.32 6.84
CA THR A 485 -3.18 0.99 7.32
C THR A 485 -4.13 0.89 8.51
N GLY A 486 -4.25 -0.31 9.11
CA GLY A 486 -4.97 -0.52 10.36
C GLY A 486 -6.49 -0.69 10.22
N ARG A 487 -7.00 -1.03 9.03
CA ARG A 487 -8.41 -1.41 8.86
C ARG A 487 -8.67 -2.78 9.49
N SER A 488 -9.86 -2.92 10.08
CA SER A 488 -10.28 -4.19 10.65
C SER A 488 -10.38 -5.27 9.55
N PRO A 489 -9.82 -6.47 9.78
CA PRO A 489 -10.07 -7.64 8.94
C PRO A 489 -11.57 -7.98 8.82
N GLU A 490 -12.37 -7.68 9.84
CA GLU A 490 -13.83 -7.93 9.85
C GLU A 490 -14.56 -7.11 8.79
N ASN A 491 -14.06 -5.90 8.49
CA ASN A 491 -14.61 -5.02 7.45
C ASN A 491 -13.92 -5.22 6.08
N THR A 492 -13.18 -6.32 5.92
CA THR A 492 -12.48 -6.68 4.68
C THR A 492 -13.02 -8.03 4.21
N ARG A 493 -14.03 -7.97 3.36
CA ARG A 493 -14.84 -9.10 2.93
C ARG A 493 -14.53 -9.51 1.50
N LEU A 494 -14.84 -10.75 1.18
CA LEU A 494 -14.75 -11.32 -0.16
C LEU A 494 -16.12 -11.87 -0.59
N TRP A 495 -16.28 -12.06 -1.90
CA TRP A 495 -17.46 -12.73 -2.48
C TRP A 495 -17.63 -14.14 -1.96
#